data_AF-A0A7S0GNQ0-F1
#
_entry.id   AF-A0A7S0GNQ0-F1
#
_cell.length_a   1.000
_cell.length_b   1.000
_cell.length_c   1.000
_cell.angle_alpha   90.00
_cell.angle_beta   90.00
_cell.angle_gamma   90.00
#
_symmetry.space_group_name_H-M   'P 1'
#
loop_
_entity.id
_entity.type
_entity.pdbx_description
1 polymer ?
#
loop_
_entity_poly.entity_id
_entity_poly.type
_entity_poly.pdbx_seq_one_letter_code
_entity_poly.pdbx_strand_id
1 'polypeptide(L)'
;VNLRYSDLMWWSDSELDLLRPTQIYTNARRARKGLRMIYDQVMEYVIPRYRPLKGLSYDEFKWGWSTHRSRSFGDRKLLRGNQSHFLMPLLDFANHNASSK
;
A
#
# COMPACT_ATOMS: atom_id res chain seq x y z
N VAL A 1 -11.58 17.89 5.76
CA VAL A 1 -10.71 16.90 6.43
C VAL A 1 -9.82 16.26 5.36
N ASN A 2 -8.49 16.35 5.48
CA ASN A 2 -7.58 15.75 4.51
C ASN A 2 -7.50 14.24 4.84
N LEU A 3 -8.36 13.43 4.21
CA LEU A 3 -8.42 11.98 4.42
C LEU A 3 -7.22 11.32 3.74
N ARG A 4 -6.10 11.20 4.46
CA ARG A 4 -4.92 10.46 4.01
C ARG A 4 -4.68 9.27 4.93
N TYR A 5 -4.15 8.19 4.39
CA TYR A 5 -3.69 7.07 5.21
C TYR A 5 -2.57 7.54 6.13
N SER A 6 -2.48 6.94 7.32
CA SER A 6 -1.35 7.14 8.24
C SER A 6 -0.07 6.42 7.77
N ASP A 7 -0.15 5.65 6.69
CA ASP A 7 0.97 5.00 6.03
C ASP A 7 2.05 6.03 5.61
N LEU A 8 3.31 5.73 5.93
CA LEU A 8 4.48 6.56 5.67
C LEU A 8 4.69 6.90 4.19
N MET A 9 4.01 6.18 3.29
CA MET A 9 3.94 6.49 1.86
C MET A 9 3.29 7.86 1.57
N TRP A 10 2.45 8.36 2.49
CA TRP A 10 1.71 9.62 2.38
C TRP A 10 2.35 10.79 3.09
N TRP A 11 3.41 10.53 3.87
CA TRP A 11 4.14 11.55 4.59
C TRP A 11 5.02 12.36 3.63
N SER A 12 5.14 13.65 3.90
CA SER A 12 6.12 14.53 3.30
C SER A 12 7.55 14.10 3.67
N ASP A 13 8.53 14.57 2.91
CA ASP A 13 9.93 14.29 3.22
C ASP A 13 10.35 14.87 4.58
N SER A 14 9.84 16.05 4.96
CA SER A 14 10.08 16.65 6.27
C SER A 14 9.50 15.83 7.42
N GLU A 15 8.32 15.22 7.24
CA GLU A 15 7.72 14.34 8.26
C GLU A 15 8.51 13.03 8.38
N LEU A 16 8.97 12.47 7.26
CA LEU A 16 9.82 11.28 7.29
C LEU A 16 11.18 11.55 7.95
N ASP A 17 11.74 12.74 7.78
CA ASP A 17 13.02 13.09 8.37
C ASP A 17 12.99 13.10 9.91
N LEU A 18 11.81 13.29 10.52
CA LEU A 18 11.61 13.13 11.96
C LEU A 18 11.88 11.70 12.45
N LEU A 19 11.85 10.71 11.55
CA LEU A 19 12.10 9.30 11.87
C LEU A 19 13.59 8.94 11.75
N ARG A 20 14.49 9.86 11.42
CA ARG A 20 15.93 9.56 11.39
C ARG A 20 16.47 9.33 12.81
N PRO A 21 17.44 8.42 13.01
CA PRO A 21 18.08 7.53 12.02
C PRO A 21 17.44 6.12 11.99
N THR A 22 16.14 5.98 12.27
CA THR A 22 15.54 4.67 12.50
C THR A 22 15.49 3.79 11.25
N GLN A 23 15.40 2.48 11.45
CA GLN A 23 15.16 1.53 10.36
C GLN A 23 13.83 1.81 9.63
N ILE A 24 12.84 2.36 10.33
CA ILE A 24 11.53 2.72 9.75
C ILE A 24 11.70 3.77 8.67
N TYR A 25 12.52 4.80 8.90
CA TYR A 25 12.86 5.81 7.89
C TYR A 25 13.46 5.17 6.63
N THR A 26 14.49 4.34 6.81
CA THR A 26 15.19 3.66 5.70
C THR A 26 14.24 2.77 4.91
N ASN A 27 13.38 2.02 5.60
CA ASN A 27 12.37 1.15 4.98
C ASN A 27 11.33 1.97 4.21
N ALA A 28 10.84 3.08 4.78
CA ALA A 28 9.86 3.95 4.13
C ALA A 28 10.42 4.56 2.84
N ARG A 29 11.67 5.06 2.86
CA ARG A 29 12.33 5.60 1.65
C ARG A 29 12.49 4.53 0.57
N ARG A 30 12.91 3.32 0.94
CA ARG A 30 13.03 2.18 0.02
C ARG A 30 11.67 1.79 -0.56
N ALA A 31 10.62 1.72 0.27
CA ALA A 31 9.27 1.40 -0.16
C ALA A 31 8.69 2.45 -1.11
N ARG A 32 8.91 3.75 -0.85
CA ARG A 32 8.49 4.84 -1.76
C ARG A 32 9.13 4.72 -3.14
N LYS A 33 10.44 4.48 -3.18
CA LYS A 33 11.16 4.25 -4.44
C LYS A 33 10.64 3.00 -5.17
N GLY A 34 10.49 1.90 -4.43
CA GLY A 34 9.99 0.64 -4.99
C GLY A 34 8.59 0.77 -5.58
N LEU A 35 7.66 1.42 -4.87
CA LEU A 35 6.30 1.62 -5.37
C LEU A 35 6.27 2.49 -6.62
N ARG A 36 7.13 3.51 -6.69
CA ARG A 36 7.23 4.34 -7.90
C ARG A 36 7.69 3.53 -9.10
N MET A 37 8.70 2.69 -8.93
CA MET A 37 9.17 1.80 -10.00
C MET A 37 8.07 0.83 -10.47
N ILE A 38 7.31 0.24 -9.54
CA ILE A 38 6.18 -0.64 -9.87
C ILE A 38 5.12 0.13 -10.66
N TYR A 39 4.77 1.35 -10.22
CA TYR A 39 3.82 2.18 -10.95
C TYR A 39 4.30 2.47 -12.38
N ASP A 40 5.54 2.89 -12.55
CA ASP A 40 6.10 3.20 -13.88
C ASP A 40 6.03 1.95 -14.80
N GLN A 41 6.33 0.76 -14.27
CA GLN A 41 6.19 -0.52 -15.01
C GLN A 41 4.72 -0.86 -15.34
N VAL A 42 3.78 -0.61 -14.43
CA VAL A 42 2.36 -0.82 -14.68
C VAL A 42 1.89 0.11 -15.80
N MET A 43 2.29 1.39 -15.76
CA MET A 43 1.96 2.35 -16.80
C MET A 43 2.54 1.97 -18.17
N GLU A 44 3.74 1.39 -18.20
CA GLU A 44 4.41 0.98 -19.44
C GLU A 44 3.84 -0.32 -20.02
N TYR A 45 3.64 -1.35 -19.20
CA TYR A 45 3.38 -2.71 -19.70
C TYR A 45 1.94 -3.18 -19.53
N VAL A 46 1.21 -2.65 -18.54
CA VAL A 46 -0.14 -3.11 -18.19
C VAL A 46 -1.19 -2.18 -18.77
N ILE A 47 -1.15 -0.89 -18.43
CA ILE A 47 -2.19 0.09 -18.78
C ILE A 47 -2.51 0.14 -20.29
N PRO A 48 -1.54 0.06 -21.23
CA PRO A 48 -1.86 0.07 -22.66
C PRO A 48 -2.80 -1.07 -23.09
N ARG A 49 -2.83 -2.18 -22.35
CA ARG A 49 -3.67 -3.34 -22.60
C ARG A 49 -5.05 -3.24 -21.91
N TYR A 50 -5.22 -2.31 -20.97
CA TYR A 50 -6.43 -2.14 -20.16
C TYR A 50 -6.97 -0.72 -20.27
N ARG A 51 -7.74 -0.45 -21.33
CA ARG A 51 -8.37 0.87 -21.59
C ARG A 51 -9.08 1.51 -20.39
N PRO A 52 -9.79 0.79 -19.51
CA PRO A 52 -10.46 1.41 -18.36
C PRO A 52 -9.52 2.10 -17.36
N LEU A 53 -8.23 1.75 -17.37
CA LEU A 53 -7.23 2.32 -16.45
C LEU A 53 -6.41 3.44 -17.10
N LYS A 54 -6.78 3.90 -18.30
CA LYS A 54 -6.09 5.00 -18.97
C LYS A 54 -6.22 6.28 -18.14
N GLY A 55 -5.09 6.89 -17.82
CA GLY A 55 -5.05 8.11 -17.02
C GLY A 55 -4.94 7.87 -15.50
N LEU A 56 -4.78 6.62 -15.06
CA LEU A 56 -4.48 6.31 -13.66
C LEU A 56 -3.26 7.12 -13.19
N SER A 57 -3.47 7.94 -12.17
CA SER A 57 -2.43 8.75 -11.55
C SER A 57 -1.63 7.95 -10.52
N TYR A 58 -0.43 8.45 -10.19
CA TYR A 58 0.38 7.85 -9.13
C TYR A 58 -0.30 7.90 -7.76
N ASP A 59 -1.08 8.95 -7.48
CA ASP A 59 -1.79 9.07 -6.21
C ASP A 59 -2.95 8.07 -6.10
N GLU A 60 -3.68 7.80 -7.17
CA GLU A 60 -4.71 6.74 -7.21
C GLU A 60 -4.09 5.35 -7.07
N PHE A 61 -2.96 5.10 -7.75
CA PHE A 61 -2.23 3.84 -7.60
C PHE A 61 -1.73 3.65 -6.17
N LYS A 62 -1.14 4.69 -5.57
CA LYS A 62 -0.68 4.69 -4.18
C LYS A 62 -1.84 4.50 -3.21
N TRP A 63 -3.01 5.09 -3.49
CA TRP A 63 -4.23 4.86 -2.72
C TRP A 63 -4.64 3.40 -2.76
N GLY A 64 -4.74 2.79 -3.95
CA GLY A 64 -5.07 1.36 -4.09
C GLY A 64 -4.07 0.46 -3.36
N TRP A 65 -2.78 0.77 -3.44
CA TRP A 65 -1.74 0.06 -2.71
C TRP A 65 -1.90 0.15 -1.19
N SER A 66 -2.12 1.35 -0.64
CA SER A 66 -2.33 1.55 0.80
C SER A 66 -3.64 0.89 1.28
N THR A 67 -4.71 0.93 0.49
CA THR A 67 -5.95 0.19 0.76
C THR A 67 -5.67 -1.30 0.85
N HIS A 68 -5.04 -1.87 -0.18
CA HIS A 68 -4.69 -3.29 -0.20
C HIS A 68 -3.84 -3.67 1.02
N ARG A 69 -2.75 -2.94 1.31
CA ARG A 69 -1.85 -3.27 2.43
C ARG A 69 -2.49 -3.17 3.81
N SER A 70 -3.41 -2.23 4.01
CA SER A 70 -4.02 -1.99 5.32
C SER A 70 -5.30 -2.78 5.57
N ARG A 71 -5.98 -3.24 4.50
CA ARG A 71 -7.30 -3.90 4.58
C ARG A 71 -7.31 -5.34 4.08
N SER A 72 -6.30 -5.79 3.35
CA SER A 72 -6.26 -7.17 2.87
C SER A 72 -6.01 -8.16 4.00
N PHE A 73 -6.73 -9.26 3.96
CA PHE A 73 -6.45 -10.44 4.76
C PHE A 73 -5.53 -11.36 3.97
N GLY A 74 -4.41 -11.74 4.57
CA GLY A 74 -3.51 -12.75 4.04
C GLY A 74 -3.42 -13.90 5.02
N ASP A 75 -3.64 -15.12 4.55
CA ASP A 75 -3.43 -16.32 5.36
C ASP A 75 -2.29 -17.15 4.75
N ARG A 76 -1.18 -17.23 5.50
CA ARG A 76 -0.01 -18.04 5.13
C ARG A 76 -0.31 -19.55 5.14
N LYS A 77 -1.38 -19.98 5.83
CA LYS A 77 -1.77 -21.39 6.00
C LYS A 77 -2.83 -21.85 5.00
N LEU A 78 -3.70 -20.95 4.51
CA LEU A 78 -4.79 -21.33 3.60
C LEU A 78 -4.31 -21.73 2.20
N LEU A 79 -3.14 -21.27 1.76
CA LEU A 79 -2.64 -21.56 0.42
C LEU A 79 -1.19 -22.02 0.48
N ARG A 80 -0.96 -23.28 0.13
CA ARG A 80 0.35 -23.95 0.10
C ARG A 80 1.31 -23.24 -0.87
N GLY A 81 1.98 -22.18 -0.40
CA GLY A 81 3.13 -21.56 -1.07
C GLY A 81 2.87 -20.20 -1.73
N ASN A 82 1.62 -19.81 -2.01
CA ASN A 82 1.30 -18.48 -2.53
C ASN A 82 0.60 -17.64 -1.47
N GLN A 83 1.23 -16.54 -1.06
CA GLN A 83 0.58 -15.52 -0.24
C GLN A 83 -0.48 -14.83 -1.10
N SER A 84 -1.73 -15.31 -1.05
CA SER A 84 -2.84 -14.58 -1.62
C SER A 84 -3.42 -13.63 -0.58
N HIS A 85 -3.70 -12.42 -1.04
CA HIS A 85 -4.29 -11.36 -0.25
C HIS A 85 -5.69 -11.10 -0.80
N PHE A 86 -6.67 -11.03 0.10
CA PHE A 86 -8.07 -10.83 -0.28
C PHE A 86 -8.64 -9.64 0.49
N LEU A 87 -9.43 -8.83 -0.19
CA LEU A 87 -10.28 -7.84 0.46
C LEU A 87 -11.59 -8.53 0.83
N MET A 88 -11.96 -8.49 2.11
CA MET A 88 -13.22 -9.02 2.59
C MET A 88 -14.11 -7.86 3.03
N PRO A 89 -15.09 -7.45 2.20
CA PRO A 89 -16.04 -6.42 2.58
C PRO A 89 -16.71 -6.75 3.92
N LEU A 90 -17.04 -5.72 4.69
CA LEU A 90 -17.61 -5.79 6.06
C LEU A 90 -16.59 -6.20 7.13
N LEU A 91 -15.76 -7.21 6.88
CA LEU A 91 -14.74 -7.62 7.85
C LEU A 91 -13.57 -6.63 7.91
N ASP A 92 -13.24 -5.99 6.80
CA ASP A 92 -12.17 -4.99 6.72
C ASP A 92 -12.48 -3.68 7.48
N PHE A 93 -13.72 -3.47 7.93
CA PHE A 93 -14.11 -2.37 8.81
C PHE A 93 -13.73 -2.62 10.28
N ALA A 94 -13.45 -3.87 10.66
CA ALA A 94 -13.01 -4.19 12.00
C ALA A 94 -11.62 -3.57 12.26
N ASN A 95 -11.48 -2.85 13.37
CA ASN A 95 -10.19 -2.30 13.79
C ASN A 95 -9.40 -3.32 14.61
N HIS A 96 -8.07 -3.21 14.57
CA HIS A 96 -7.22 -4.00 15.44
C HIS A 96 -7.37 -3.55 16.90
N ASN A 97 -7.53 -4.52 17.80
CA ASN A 97 -7.41 -4.34 19.24
C ASN A 97 -6.35 -5.31 19.75
N ALA A 98 -5.28 -4.80 20.37
CA ALA A 98 -4.21 -5.65 20.90
C ALA A 98 -4.68 -6.56 22.05
N SER A 99 -5.81 -6.23 22.68
CA SER A 99 -6.37 -6.95 23.83
C SER A 99 -7.46 -7.96 23.46
N SER A 100 -7.94 -7.98 22.22
CA SER A 100 -8.90 -9.01 21.78
C SER A 100 -8.17 -10.35 21.64
N LYS A 101 -8.50 -11.28 22.54
CA LYS A 101 -8.10 -12.69 22.48
C LYS A 101 -9.06 -13.48 21.61
#